data_AF-X1L167-F1
#
_entry.id   AF-X1L167-F1
#
_cell.length_a   1.000
_cell.length_b   1.000
_cell.length_c   1.000
_cell.angle_alpha   90.00
_cell.angle_beta   90.00
_cell.angle_gamma   90.00
#
_symmetry.space_group_name_H-M   'P 1'
#
loop_
_entity.id
_entity.type
_entity.pdbx_description
1 polymer ?
#
loop_
_entity_poly.entity_id
_entity_poly.type
_entity_poly.pdbx_seq_one_letter_code
_entity_poly.pdbx_strand_id
1 'polypeptide(L)' 'MAEHDVPVDFILTPDRIIETARVYPKPPGIIWELLSSDAYKRMPVLAELRGER' A
#
# COMPACT_ATOMS: atom_id res chain seq x y z
N MET A 1 -4.36 10.56 5.80
CA MET A 1 -3.92 9.25 5.33
C MET A 1 -4.20 9.22 3.84
N ALA A 2 -3.19 8.97 3.02
CA ALA A 2 -3.37 8.83 1.58
C ALA A 2 -4.10 7.51 1.27
N GLU A 3 -4.73 7.43 0.11
CA GLU A 3 -5.50 6.25 -0.31
C GLU A 3 -4.65 4.97 -0.36
N HIS A 4 -3.34 5.11 -0.60
CA HIS A 4 -2.38 4.01 -0.69
C HIS A 4 -1.68 3.68 0.64
N ASP A 5 -1.94 4.41 1.72
CA ASP A 5 -1.31 4.12 3.02
C ASP A 5 -1.85 2.79 3.58
N VAL A 6 -0.95 1.92 4.02
CA VAL A 6 -1.30 0.66 4.67
C VAL A 6 -1.22 0.82 6.19
N PRO A 7 -2.34 0.71 6.93
CA PRO A 7 -2.30 0.76 8.39
C PRO A 7 -1.60 -0.47 8.97
N VAL A 8 -0.80 -0.26 10.00
CA VAL A 8 -0.19 -1.34 10.80
C VAL A 8 -1.17 -1.83 11.86
N ASP A 9 -0.97 -3.07 12.33
CA ASP A 9 -1.75 -3.64 13.43
C ASP A 9 -1.09 -3.35 14.80
N PHE A 10 0.25 -3.35 14.85
CA PHE A 10 1.04 -3.12 16.07
C PHE A 10 2.26 -2.23 15.81
N ILE A 11 2.71 -1.54 16.85
CA ILE A 11 3.99 -0.84 16.89
C ILE A 11 4.80 -1.40 18.06
N LEU A 12 5.95 -2.00 17.77
CA LEU A 12 6.86 -2.57 18.76
C LEU A 12 8.01 -1.57 18.99
N THR A 13 8.17 -1.13 20.23
CA THR A 13 9.30 -0.32 20.69
C THR A 13 10.09 -1.11 21.74
N PRO A 14 11.33 -0.71 22.11
CA PRO A 14 12.12 -1.46 23.09
C PRO A 14 11.44 -1.61 24.47
N ASP A 15 10.61 -0.66 24.85
CA ASP A 15 9.95 -0.57 26.15
C ASP A 15 8.51 -1.10 26.16
N ARG A 16 7.82 -1.18 25.00
CA ARG A 16 6.41 -1.59 24.95
C ARG A 16 5.93 -2.05 23.58
N ILE A 17 4.74 -2.66 23.61
CA ILE A 17 3.95 -3.01 22.44
C ILE A 17 2.70 -2.13 22.44
N ILE A 18 2.41 -1.52 21.30
CA ILE A 18 1.22 -0.68 21.10
C ILE A 18 0.33 -1.38 20.07
N GLU A 19 -0.86 -1.82 20.47
CA GLU A 19 -1.90 -2.28 19.54
C GLU A 19 -2.65 -1.07 18.96
N THR A 20 -2.82 -1.03 17.65
CA THR A 20 -3.50 0.09 16.99
C THR A 20 -4.99 -0.21 16.78
N ALA A 21 -5.83 0.83 16.88
CA ALA A 21 -7.29 0.68 16.88
C ALA A 21 -7.92 0.34 15.50
N ARG A 22 -7.13 -0.04 14.49
CA ARG A 22 -7.59 -0.37 13.12
C ARG A 22 -8.60 0.63 12.54
N VAL A 23 -8.36 1.92 12.78
CA VAL A 23 -9.29 3.02 12.44
C VAL A 23 -9.51 3.14 10.93
N TYR A 24 -8.54 2.72 10.13
CA TYR A 24 -8.59 2.81 8.67
C TYR A 24 -8.54 1.42 8.02
N PRO A 25 -9.28 1.21 6.91
CA PRO A 25 -9.19 -0.03 6.14
C PRO A 25 -7.86 -0.12 5.39
N LYS A 26 -7.42 -1.35 5.11
CA LYS A 26 -6.29 -1.59 4.19
C LYS A 26 -6.75 -1.29 2.76
N PRO A 27 -5.89 -0.71 1.90
CA PRO A 27 -6.22 -0.50 0.50
C PRO A 27 -6.50 -1.84 -0.21
N PRO A 28 -7.36 -1.86 -1.25
CA PRO A 28 -7.83 -3.09 -1.89
C PRO A 28 -6.77 -3.77 -2.78
N GLY A 29 -5.59 -3.17 -2.94
CA GLY A 29 -4.53 -3.63 -3.82
C GLY A 29 -3.86 -2.45 -4.52
N ILE A 30 -3.44 -2.64 -5.77
CA ILE A 30 -2.86 -1.57 -6.59
C ILE A 30 -3.97 -0.61 -7.01
N ILE A 31 -3.78 0.67 -6.68
CA ILE A 31 -4.66 1.77 -7.09
C ILE A 31 -4.09 2.32 -8.41
N TRP A 32 -4.56 1.77 -9.52
CA TRP A 32 -4.01 2.04 -10.86
C TRP A 32 -4.15 3.51 -11.27
N GLU A 33 -5.17 4.19 -10.73
CA GLU A 33 -5.50 5.59 -10.96
C GLU A 33 -4.43 6.55 -10.41
N LEU A 34 -3.63 6.11 -9.44
CA LEU A 34 -2.54 6.90 -8.86
C LEU A 34 -1.21 6.75 -9.60
N LEU A 35 -1.12 5.82 -10.56
CA LEU A 35 0.12 5.56 -11.29
C LEU A 35 0.26 6.50 -12.48
N SER A 36 1.41 7.18 -12.55
CA SER A 36 1.76 7.96 -13.74
C SER A 36 2.20 7.05 -14.88
N SER A 37 2.18 7.56 -16.11
CA SER A 37 2.68 6.85 -17.29
C SER A 37 4.16 6.45 -17.16
N ASP A 38 4.96 7.20 -16.41
CA ASP A 38 6.36 6.92 -16.14
C ASP A 38 6.56 5.77 -15.14
N ALA A 39 5.58 5.52 -14.26
CA ALA A 39 5.66 4.44 -13.28
C ALA A 39 5.86 3.07 -13.95
N TYR A 40 5.18 2.81 -15.08
CA TYR A 40 5.32 1.58 -15.85
C TYR A 40 6.71 1.40 -16.47
N LYS A 41 7.39 2.49 -16.81
CA LYS A 41 8.77 2.43 -17.31
C LYS A 41 9.76 2.12 -16.19
N ARG A 42 9.56 2.75 -15.02
CA ARG A 42 10.41 2.54 -13.85
C ARG A 42 10.20 1.18 -13.18
N MET A 43 8.99 0.66 -13.25
CA MET A 43 8.58 -0.60 -12.63
C MET A 43 7.84 -1.47 -13.66
N PRO A 44 8.56 -2.18 -14.55
CA PRO A 44 7.96 -2.98 -15.62
C PRO A 44 6.94 -4.02 -15.15
N VAL A 45 7.12 -4.55 -13.93
CA VAL A 45 6.19 -5.49 -13.30
C VAL A 45 4.75 -4.93 -13.19
N LEU A 46 4.58 -3.60 -13.12
CA LEU A 46 3.26 -2.98 -13.10
C LEU A 46 2.49 -3.19 -14.42
N ALA A 47 3.20 -3.33 -15.55
CA ALA A 47 2.57 -3.62 -16.84
C ALA A 47 2.14 -5.09 -16.93
N GLU A 48 2.97 -6.01 -16.42
CA GLU A 48 2.67 -7.45 -16.33
C GLU A 48 1.42 -7.67 -15.47
N LEU A 49 1.42 -7.14 -14.23
CA LEU A 49 0.29 -7.26 -13.29
C LEU A 49 -1.02 -6.62 -13.79
N ARG A 50 -0.94 -5.68 -14.73
CA ARG A 50 -2.13 -5.06 -15.33
C ARG A 50 -2.71 -5.89 -16.48
N GLY A 51 -1.87 -6.63 -17.20
CA GLY A 51 -2.27 -7.49 -18.31
C GLY A 51 -2.74 -8.89 -17.88
N GLU A 52 -2.39 -9.32 -16.66
CA GLU A 52 -2.83 -10.60 -16.06
C GLU A 52 -4.26 -10.58 -15.49
N ARG A 53 -5.02 -9.49 -15.72
CA ARG A 53 -6.38 -9.31 -15.21
C ARG A 53 -7.44 -9.33 -16.31
#